data_AF-A0A6V7UCE8-F1
#
_entry.id   AF-A0A6V7UCE8-F1
#
_cell.length_a   1.000
_cell.length_b   1.000
_cell.length_c   1.000
_cell.angle_alpha   90.00
_cell.angle_beta   90.00
_cell.angle_gamma   90.00
#
_symmetry.space_group_name_H-M   'P 1'
#
loop_
_entity.id
_entity.type
_entity.pdbx_description
1 polymer ?
#
loop_
_entity_poly.entity_id
_entity_poly.type
_entity_poly.pdbx_seq_one_letter_code
_entity_poly.pdbx_strand_id
1 'polypeptide(L)'
;MKIVDSSIFGGVWCVFLTLAFLHNILSICMVVFSEFSEKFYTQWILMNCFTDAINVLDLFVKIKKGFTVDGGNNRYISIRKYIFCRAFLLDLLAILPTDILLLIWPNFFLLRINRLAKIGRVSEIVKLIEHRVPWPLGLFIFRLLRLATFCYLLFHWNACFYFFLSSLYGFENSTVNDWTFSYQKIPDLLFPLCEPRFDFNRNECLFPEENWRDRPEKINELKNYWQKKLDQPILII
;
A
#
# COMPACT_ATOMS: atom_id res chain seq x y z
N MET A 1 -13.90 -3.66 27.21
CA MET A 1 -13.15 -2.50 26.65
C MET A 1 -14.13 -1.52 26.03
N LYS A 2 -14.82 -0.71 26.85
CA LYS A 2 -15.72 0.35 26.37
C LYS A 2 -14.86 1.60 26.15
N ILE A 3 -14.08 1.60 25.08
CA ILE A 3 -13.32 2.78 24.69
C ILE A 3 -14.10 3.45 23.58
N VAL A 4 -14.28 4.76 23.72
CA VAL A 4 -14.95 5.68 22.83
C VAL A 4 -16.42 5.89 23.19
N ASP A 5 -16.64 6.98 23.94
CA ASP A 5 -17.93 7.64 24.13
C ASP A 5 -18.67 7.84 22.81
N SER A 6 -19.98 8.07 22.90
CA SER A 6 -20.91 8.39 21.82
C SER A 6 -20.62 9.74 21.11
N SER A 7 -19.36 10.16 21.03
CA SER A 7 -18.95 11.42 20.39
C SER A 7 -18.55 11.19 18.93
N ILE A 8 -18.97 12.12 18.06
CA ILE A 8 -18.58 12.18 16.65
C ILE A 8 -17.05 12.18 16.51
N PHE A 9 -16.37 12.90 17.40
CA PHE A 9 -14.91 12.96 17.48
C PHE A 9 -14.24 11.58 17.55
N GLY A 10 -14.78 10.67 18.35
CA GLY A 10 -14.24 9.33 18.50
C GLY A 10 -14.34 8.49 17.23
N GLY A 11 -15.44 8.65 16.48
CA GLY A 11 -15.62 7.97 15.19
C GLY A 11 -14.62 8.46 14.14
N VAL A 12 -14.46 9.77 14.02
CA VAL A 12 -13.49 10.40 13.10
C VAL A 12 -12.06 9.98 13.44
N TRP A 13 -11.70 9.95 14.73
CA TRP A 13 -10.40 9.48 15.18
C TRP A 13 -10.10 8.04 14.74
N CYS A 14 -11.07 7.13 14.86
CA CYS A 14 -10.93 5.75 14.41
C CYS A 14 -10.68 5.62 12.90
N VAL A 15 -11.27 6.51 12.09
CA VAL A 15 -11.02 6.55 10.64
C VAL A 15 -9.57 6.94 10.36
N PHE A 16 -9.08 8.01 10.97
CA PHE A 16 -7.67 8.42 10.84
C PHE A 16 -6.69 7.31 11.25
N LEU A 17 -6.98 6.61 12.35
CA LEU A 17 -6.15 5.47 12.78
C LEU A 17 -6.14 4.33 11.77
N THR A 18 -7.30 4.03 11.19
CA THR A 18 -7.44 2.95 10.19
C THR A 18 -6.68 3.32 8.92
N LEU A 19 -6.78 4.57 8.46
CA LEU A 19 -6.04 5.07 7.31
C LEU A 19 -4.53 5.07 7.57
N ALA A 20 -4.08 5.50 8.75
CA ALA A 20 -2.67 5.46 9.12
C ALA A 20 -2.11 4.04 9.16
N PHE A 21 -2.88 3.08 9.70
CA PHE A 21 -2.50 1.67 9.67
C PHE A 21 -2.45 1.11 8.24
N LEU A 22 -3.45 1.43 7.41
CA LEU A 22 -3.50 0.99 6.01
C LEU A 22 -2.31 1.53 5.20
N HIS A 23 -1.96 2.81 5.41
CA HIS A 23 -0.77 3.38 4.80
C HIS A 23 0.49 2.65 5.25
N ASN A 24 0.65 2.41 6.57
CA ASN A 24 1.83 1.73 7.09
C ASN A 24 1.99 0.32 6.48
N ILE A 25 0.95 -0.50 6.44
CA ILE A 25 1.04 -1.86 5.87
C ILE A 25 1.33 -1.87 4.36
N LEU A 26 0.83 -0.89 3.61
CA LEU A 26 1.12 -0.76 2.17
C LEU A 26 2.54 -0.24 1.92
N SER A 27 2.97 0.74 2.71
CA SER A 27 4.24 1.45 2.53
C SER A 27 5.48 0.58 2.79
N ILE A 28 5.36 -0.48 3.60
CA ILE A 28 6.47 -1.37 3.99
C ILE A 28 7.10 -2.04 2.77
N CYS A 29 6.28 -2.55 1.85
CA CYS A 29 6.74 -3.32 0.70
C CYS A 29 6.99 -2.47 -0.57
N MET A 30 6.56 -1.21 -0.59
CA MET A 30 6.75 -0.31 -1.73
C MET A 30 8.22 0.08 -1.97
N VAL A 31 9.05 0.07 -0.92
CA VAL A 31 10.49 0.41 -1.01
C VAL A 31 11.28 -0.59 -1.86
N VAL A 32 10.73 -1.79 -2.11
CA VAL A 32 11.34 -2.79 -2.98
C VAL A 32 11.49 -2.27 -4.42
N PHE A 33 10.61 -1.39 -4.88
CA PHE A 33 10.68 -0.83 -6.23
C PHE A 33 11.68 0.34 -6.25
N SER A 34 12.78 0.16 -6.99
CA SER A 34 13.84 1.19 -7.12
C SER A 34 13.30 2.51 -7.67
N GLU A 35 12.47 2.47 -8.71
CA GLU A 35 11.85 3.66 -9.30
C GLU A 35 10.98 4.44 -8.30
N PHE A 36 10.30 3.74 -7.38
CA PHE A 36 9.51 4.37 -6.34
C PHE A 36 10.41 5.12 -5.35
N SER A 37 11.52 4.48 -4.96
CA SER A 37 12.51 5.09 -4.08
C SER A 37 13.20 6.30 -4.73
N GLU A 38 13.47 6.28 -6.03
CA GLU A 38 14.11 7.42 -6.69
C GLU A 38 13.17 8.63 -6.84
N LYS A 39 11.91 8.39 -7.20
CA LYS A 39 10.97 9.47 -7.55
C LYS A 39 10.14 9.98 -6.37
N PHE A 40 9.80 9.12 -5.40
CA PHE A 40 8.77 9.40 -4.38
C PHE A 40 9.25 9.26 -2.92
N TYR A 41 10.55 9.10 -2.68
CA TYR A 41 11.08 8.86 -1.34
C TYR A 41 10.80 10.00 -0.34
N THR A 42 10.90 11.26 -0.76
CA THR A 42 10.61 12.42 0.11
C THR A 42 9.15 12.43 0.56
N GLN A 43 8.21 12.22 -0.36
CA GLN A 43 6.78 12.16 -0.07
C GLN A 43 6.45 10.95 0.81
N TRP A 44 7.12 9.82 0.57
CA TRP A 44 6.99 8.62 1.39
C TRP A 44 7.43 8.88 2.83
N ILE A 45 8.61 9.47 3.07
CA ILE A 45 9.07 9.86 4.42
C ILE A 45 8.09 10.82 5.09
N LEU A 46 7.59 11.82 4.37
CA LEU A 46 6.66 12.79 4.94
C LEU A 46 5.37 12.12 5.43
N MET A 47 4.80 11.23 4.62
CA MET A 47 3.59 10.49 4.97
C MET A 47 3.83 9.55 6.16
N ASN A 48 5.00 8.92 6.23
CA ASN A 48 5.42 8.09 7.35
C ASN A 48 5.51 8.88 8.67
N CYS A 49 6.13 10.06 8.62
CA CYS A 49 6.22 10.94 9.79
C CYS A 49 4.81 11.35 10.28
N PHE A 50 3.90 11.61 9.33
CA PHE A 50 2.51 11.93 9.64
C PHE A 50 1.76 10.75 10.30
N THR A 51 1.89 9.52 9.79
CA THR A 51 1.25 8.35 10.39
C THR A 51 1.85 8.02 11.76
N ASP A 52 3.14 8.25 11.97
CA ASP A 52 3.79 8.10 13.26
C ASP A 52 3.30 9.11 14.29
N ALA A 53 3.10 10.38 13.89
CA ALA A 53 2.50 11.39 14.74
C ALA A 53 1.08 10.99 15.19
N ILE A 54 0.24 10.46 14.27
CA ILE A 54 -1.09 9.93 14.61
C ILE A 54 -0.96 8.78 15.61
N ASN A 55 0.01 7.89 15.42
CA ASN A 55 0.20 6.73 16.29
C ASN A 55 0.61 7.13 17.70
N VAL A 56 1.48 8.12 17.84
CA VAL A 56 1.89 8.73 19.10
C VAL A 56 0.71 9.41 19.78
N LEU A 57 -0.08 10.20 19.04
CA LEU A 57 -1.29 10.84 19.58
C LEU A 57 -2.31 9.82 20.11
N ASP A 58 -2.48 8.67 19.44
CA ASP A 58 -3.39 7.61 19.91
C ASP A 58 -2.93 7.05 21.26
N LEU A 59 -1.62 6.88 21.45
CA LEU A 59 -1.07 6.46 22.73
C LEU A 59 -1.35 7.52 23.82
N PHE A 60 -1.14 8.80 23.52
CA PHE A 60 -1.48 9.88 24.46
C PHE A 60 -2.95 9.88 24.85
N VAL A 61 -3.86 9.70 23.87
CA VAL A 61 -5.30 9.63 24.11
C VAL A 61 -5.65 8.41 24.99
N LYS A 62 -5.04 7.24 24.74
CA LYS A 62 -5.24 6.03 25.56
C LYS A 62 -4.77 6.23 27.00
N ILE A 63 -3.58 6.80 27.20
CA ILE A 63 -3.03 7.07 28.54
C ILE A 63 -3.92 8.04 29.30
N LYS A 64 -4.39 9.11 28.66
CA LYS A 64 -5.26 10.13 29.28
C LYS A 64 -6.64 9.60 29.64
N LYS A 65 -7.23 8.73 28.80
CA LYS A 65 -8.60 8.25 29.01
C LYS A 65 -8.72 7.28 30.19
N GLY A 66 -7.70 6.46 30.45
CA GLY A 66 -7.72 5.49 31.55
C GLY A 66 -8.78 4.39 31.37
N PHE A 67 -8.45 3.15 31.73
CA PHE A 67 -9.38 2.02 31.69
C PHE A 67 -10.41 2.10 32.82
N THR A 68 -11.69 2.01 32.53
CA THR A 68 -12.71 1.64 33.52
C THR A 68 -12.96 0.14 33.37
N VAL A 69 -12.21 -0.68 34.12
CA VAL A 69 -12.32 -2.14 34.00
C VAL A 69 -13.56 -2.67 34.74
N ASP A 70 -13.95 -2.07 35.86
CA ASP A 70 -14.94 -2.68 36.77
C ASP A 70 -15.98 -1.70 37.35
N GLY A 71 -16.31 -0.60 36.66
CA GLY A 71 -17.30 0.39 37.16
C GLY A 71 -16.82 1.25 38.36
N GLY A 72 -15.69 0.91 38.98
CA GLY A 72 -15.00 1.76 39.95
C GLY A 72 -14.14 2.84 39.27
N ASN A 73 -14.41 4.10 39.59
CA ASN A 73 -13.72 5.29 39.06
C ASN A 73 -12.31 5.49 39.67
N ASN A 74 -11.49 4.44 39.75
CA ASN A 74 -10.15 4.55 40.34
C ASN A 74 -9.06 4.50 39.24
N ARG A 75 -8.72 5.70 38.74
CA ARG A 75 -7.82 5.94 37.60
C ARG A 75 -6.41 5.36 37.76
N TYR A 76 -5.90 5.26 38.99
CA TYR A 76 -4.54 4.81 39.28
C TYR A 76 -4.31 3.30 39.12
N ILE A 77 -5.29 2.48 39.54
CA ILE A 77 -5.22 0.99 39.46
C ILE A 77 -5.30 0.53 38.00
N SER A 78 -6.10 1.26 37.23
CA SER A 78 -6.34 1.10 35.81
C SER A 78 -5.10 1.33 34.94
N ILE A 79 -4.34 2.40 35.21
CA ILE A 79 -3.11 2.72 34.48
C ILE A 79 -2.03 1.67 34.75
N ARG A 80 -1.88 1.20 36.00
CA ARG A 80 -0.94 0.11 36.33
C ARG A 80 -1.28 -1.19 35.61
N LYS A 81 -2.56 -1.57 35.55
CA LYS A 81 -2.99 -2.77 34.79
C LYS A 81 -2.73 -2.62 33.28
N TYR A 82 -2.86 -1.42 32.71
CA TYR A 82 -2.53 -1.18 31.31
C TYR A 82 -1.04 -1.27 31.01
N ILE A 83 -0.19 -0.64 31.82
CA ILE A 83 1.28 -0.65 31.65
C ILE A 83 1.84 -2.09 31.71
N PHE A 84 1.25 -2.95 32.54
CA PHE A 84 1.62 -4.37 32.63
C PHE A 84 0.89 -5.28 31.64
N CYS A 85 -0.03 -4.75 30.83
CA CYS A 85 -0.75 -5.53 29.83
C CYS A 85 0.07 -5.64 28.55
N ARG A 86 0.01 -6.81 27.90
CA ARG A 86 0.63 -7.06 26.58
C ARG A 86 0.23 -6.00 25.53
N ALA A 87 -0.95 -5.39 25.67
CA ALA A 87 -1.42 -4.32 24.81
C ALA A 87 -0.52 -3.06 24.86
N PHE A 88 0.00 -2.67 26.02
CA PHE A 88 0.91 -1.52 26.14
C PHE A 88 2.29 -1.82 25.56
N LEU A 89 2.79 -3.05 25.75
CA LEU A 89 4.06 -3.47 25.15
C LEU A 89 3.98 -3.45 23.61
N LEU A 90 2.87 -3.93 23.04
CA LEU A 90 2.63 -3.90 21.59
C LEU A 90 2.45 -2.47 21.06
N ASP A 91 1.75 -1.60 21.80
CA ASP A 91 1.63 -0.18 21.46
C ASP A 91 2.99 0.54 21.49
N LEU A 92 3.86 0.22 22.46
CA LEU A 92 5.21 0.78 22.57
C LEU A 92 6.13 0.28 21.46
N LEU A 93 6.11 -1.02 21.16
CA LEU A 93 6.86 -1.61 20.05
C LEU A 93 6.44 -1.00 18.70
N ALA A 94 5.15 -0.74 18.52
CA ALA A 94 4.62 -0.10 17.32
C ALA A 94 5.06 1.35 17.16
N ILE A 95 5.49 2.04 18.21
CA ILE A 95 5.89 3.45 18.21
C ILE A 95 7.41 3.62 18.18
N LEU A 96 8.19 2.57 18.48
CA LEU A 96 9.65 2.62 18.42
C LEU A 96 10.14 3.29 17.12
N PRO A 97 11.05 4.27 17.19
CA PRO A 97 11.53 5.02 16.05
C PRO A 97 12.56 4.20 15.26
N THR A 98 12.14 3.04 14.75
CA THR A 98 12.96 2.19 13.90
C THR A 98 13.31 2.86 12.57
N ASP A 99 12.58 3.90 12.19
CA ASP A 99 12.85 4.73 11.02
C ASP A 99 14.16 5.54 11.15
N ILE A 100 14.67 5.78 12.36
CA ILE A 100 16.01 6.39 12.55
C ILE A 100 17.11 5.42 12.08
N LEU A 101 16.88 4.11 12.23
CA LEU A 101 17.82 3.08 11.75
C LEU A 101 17.84 2.97 10.22
N LEU A 102 16.75 3.36 9.54
CA LEU A 102 16.68 3.42 8.07
C LEU A 102 17.59 4.50 7.48
N LEU A 103 17.88 5.58 8.21
CA LEU A 103 18.88 6.58 7.80
C LEU A 103 20.30 6.00 7.77
N ILE A 104 20.56 4.94 8.57
CA ILE A 104 21.86 4.28 8.66
C ILE A 104 21.92 3.06 7.72
N TRP A 105 20.79 2.37 7.53
CA TRP A 105 20.68 1.13 6.75
C TRP A 105 19.49 1.18 5.77
N PRO A 106 19.62 1.87 4.62
CA PRO A 106 18.51 2.09 3.68
C PRO A 106 17.95 0.79 3.06
N ASN A 107 18.77 -0.27 3.01
CA ASN A 107 18.41 -1.53 2.36
C ASN A 107 17.49 -2.43 3.21
N PHE A 108 17.28 -2.11 4.49
CA PHE A 108 16.51 -2.97 5.40
C PHE A 108 15.06 -2.48 5.56
N PHE A 109 14.25 -2.69 4.54
CA PHE A 109 12.81 -2.36 4.55
C PHE A 109 12.02 -3.09 5.67
N LEU A 110 12.52 -4.25 6.13
CA LEU A 110 11.91 -5.03 7.22
C LEU A 110 11.96 -4.34 8.58
N LEU A 111 12.78 -3.30 8.77
CA LEU A 111 12.87 -2.55 10.04
C LEU A 111 11.55 -1.87 10.43
N ARG A 112 10.63 -1.69 9.47
CA ARG A 112 9.33 -1.05 9.69
C ARG A 112 8.20 -2.03 10.04
N ILE A 113 8.50 -3.33 10.14
CA ILE A 113 7.51 -4.36 10.50
C ILE A 113 6.96 -4.17 11.91
N ASN A 114 7.70 -3.46 12.77
CA ASN A 114 7.27 -3.07 14.12
C ASN A 114 5.92 -2.33 14.13
N ARG A 115 5.61 -1.56 13.07
CA ARG A 115 4.33 -0.83 12.93
C ARG A 115 3.12 -1.78 12.85
N LEU A 116 3.31 -3.05 12.45
CA LEU A 116 2.23 -4.05 12.41
C LEU A 116 1.77 -4.50 13.81
N ALA A 117 2.55 -4.25 14.87
CA ALA A 117 2.15 -4.58 16.23
C ALA A 117 0.85 -3.87 16.66
N LYS A 118 0.42 -2.83 15.92
CA LYS A 118 -0.83 -2.11 16.15
C LYS A 118 -2.10 -2.80 15.62
N ILE A 119 -2.00 -4.01 15.06
CA ILE A 119 -3.14 -4.77 14.52
C ILE A 119 -4.26 -5.04 15.55
N GLY A 120 -3.91 -5.14 16.84
CA GLY A 120 -4.88 -5.29 17.92
C GLY A 120 -5.86 -4.11 18.00
N ARG A 121 -5.36 -2.89 17.74
CA ARG A 121 -6.17 -1.67 17.77
C ARG A 121 -7.18 -1.62 16.61
N VAL A 122 -6.77 -2.05 15.43
CA VAL A 122 -7.67 -2.15 14.27
C VAL A 122 -8.79 -3.17 14.52
N SER A 123 -8.46 -4.30 15.14
CA SER A 123 -9.44 -5.32 15.51
C SER A 123 -10.50 -4.79 16.47
N GLU A 124 -10.13 -3.91 17.41
CA GLU A 124 -11.09 -3.22 18.28
C GLU A 124 -11.98 -2.26 17.50
N ILE A 125 -11.39 -1.45 16.61
CA ILE A 125 -12.12 -0.49 15.79
C ILE A 125 -13.17 -1.20 14.93
N VAL A 126 -12.82 -2.34 14.32
CA VAL A 126 -13.75 -3.16 13.54
C VAL A 126 -14.93 -3.61 14.38
N LYS A 127 -14.70 -4.15 15.58
CA LYS A 127 -15.78 -4.56 16.50
C LYS A 127 -16.68 -3.39 16.90
N LEU A 128 -16.11 -2.20 17.08
CA LEU A 128 -16.87 -0.99 17.39
C LEU A 128 -17.75 -0.54 16.22
N ILE A 129 -17.22 -0.58 14.99
CA ILE A 129 -17.98 -0.23 13.78
C ILE A 129 -19.13 -1.23 13.58
N GLU A 130 -18.86 -2.53 13.69
CA GLU A 130 -19.91 -3.56 13.56
C GLU A 130 -21.06 -3.38 14.55
N HIS A 131 -20.77 -2.92 15.77
CA HIS A 131 -21.80 -2.65 16.78
C HIS A 131 -22.55 -1.33 16.56
N ARG A 132 -21.92 -0.32 15.97
CA ARG A 132 -22.49 1.04 15.83
C ARG A 132 -23.30 1.24 14.56
N VAL A 133 -23.06 0.47 13.49
CA VAL A 133 -23.78 0.63 12.23
C VAL A 133 -25.23 0.13 12.43
N PRO A 134 -26.24 1.03 12.43
CA PRO A 134 -27.60 0.67 12.84
C PRO A 134 -28.44 0.06 11.72
N TRP A 135 -27.96 0.09 10.47
CA TRP A 135 -28.71 -0.33 9.28
C TRP A 135 -28.09 -1.56 8.62
N PRO A 136 -28.90 -2.55 8.19
CA PRO A 136 -28.40 -3.79 7.60
C PRO A 136 -27.59 -3.57 6.32
N LEU A 137 -27.98 -2.59 5.51
CA LEU A 137 -27.27 -2.22 4.28
C LEU A 137 -25.86 -1.67 4.57
N GLY A 138 -25.72 -0.80 5.56
CA GLY A 138 -24.43 -0.21 5.94
C GLY A 138 -23.46 -1.26 6.50
N LEU A 139 -23.98 -2.21 7.29
CA LEU A 139 -23.17 -3.29 7.84
C LEU A 139 -22.68 -4.24 6.74
N PHE A 140 -23.53 -4.56 5.75
CA PHE A 140 -23.15 -5.34 4.58
C PHE A 140 -22.02 -4.66 3.79
N ILE A 141 -22.16 -3.36 3.50
CA ILE A 141 -21.13 -2.58 2.80
C ILE A 141 -19.81 -2.59 3.58
N PHE A 142 -19.85 -2.40 4.90
CA PHE A 142 -18.65 -2.45 5.73
C PHE A 142 -17.94 -3.82 5.66
N ARG A 143 -18.69 -4.92 5.74
CA ARG A 143 -18.14 -6.28 5.62
C ARG A 143 -17.53 -6.52 4.24
N LEU A 144 -18.18 -6.05 3.18
CA LEU A 144 -17.68 -6.14 1.81
C LEU A 144 -16.39 -5.33 1.63
N LEU A 145 -16.37 -4.07 2.08
CA LEU A 145 -15.19 -3.21 2.02
C LEU A 145 -14.01 -3.80 2.80
N ARG A 146 -14.28 -4.37 3.97
CA ARG A 146 -13.27 -5.05 4.78
C ARG A 146 -12.68 -6.25 4.02
N LEU A 147 -13.53 -7.09 3.43
CA LEU A 147 -13.08 -8.23 2.63
C LEU A 147 -12.25 -7.76 1.42
N ALA A 148 -12.76 -6.79 0.68
CA ALA A 148 -12.06 -6.22 -0.48
C ALA A 148 -10.69 -5.65 -0.10
N THR A 149 -10.60 -4.94 1.04
CA THR A 149 -9.34 -4.40 1.56
C THR A 149 -8.36 -5.52 1.91
N PHE A 150 -8.81 -6.61 2.55
CA PHE A 150 -7.94 -7.77 2.82
C PHE A 150 -7.43 -8.44 1.55
N CYS A 151 -8.31 -8.64 0.56
CA CYS A 151 -7.90 -9.20 -0.74
C CYS A 151 -6.88 -8.30 -1.44
N TYR A 152 -7.12 -6.99 -1.46
CA TYR A 152 -6.20 -6.01 -2.03
C TYR A 152 -4.82 -6.06 -1.35
N LEU A 153 -4.79 -6.06 -0.02
CA LEU A 153 -3.54 -6.13 0.74
C LEU A 153 -2.75 -7.42 0.45
N LEU A 154 -3.45 -8.55 0.33
CA LEU A 154 -2.84 -9.82 -0.01
C LEU A 154 -2.20 -9.77 -1.40
N PHE A 155 -2.93 -9.32 -2.41
CA PHE A 155 -2.39 -9.23 -3.78
C PHE A 155 -1.23 -8.23 -3.88
N HIS A 156 -1.33 -7.10 -3.18
CA HIS A 156 -0.27 -6.09 -3.12
C HIS A 156 1.01 -6.66 -2.52
N TRP A 157 0.93 -7.30 -1.35
CA TRP A 157 2.08 -7.92 -0.70
C TRP A 157 2.65 -9.07 -1.53
N ASN A 158 1.80 -9.88 -2.15
CA ASN A 158 2.23 -10.96 -3.03
C ASN A 158 3.01 -10.42 -4.25
N ALA A 159 2.52 -9.36 -4.88
CA ALA A 159 3.20 -8.71 -6.01
C ALA A 159 4.54 -8.10 -5.60
N CYS A 160 4.59 -7.39 -4.47
CA CYS A 160 5.83 -6.80 -3.97
C CYS A 160 6.86 -7.88 -3.59
N PHE A 161 6.40 -8.98 -2.97
CA PHE A 161 7.27 -10.10 -2.61
C PHE A 161 7.80 -10.84 -3.84
N TYR A 162 6.96 -11.05 -4.86
CA TYR A 162 7.37 -11.61 -6.14
C TYR A 162 8.44 -10.75 -6.83
N PHE A 163 8.25 -9.44 -6.87
CA PHE A 163 9.23 -8.50 -7.43
C PHE A 163 10.53 -8.48 -6.59
N PHE A 164 10.43 -8.48 -5.26
CA PHE A 164 11.58 -8.57 -4.36
C PHE A 164 12.42 -9.82 -4.64
N LEU A 165 11.79 -10.99 -4.73
CA LEU A 165 12.49 -12.22 -5.08
C LEU A 165 13.14 -12.11 -6.45
N SER A 166 12.42 -11.60 -7.46
CA SER A 166 12.97 -11.41 -8.80
C SER A 166 14.20 -10.49 -8.81
N SER A 167 14.21 -9.45 -7.98
CA SER A 167 15.38 -8.57 -7.76
C SER A 167 16.56 -9.31 -7.15
N LEU A 168 16.32 -10.21 -6.18
CA LEU A 168 17.39 -11.05 -5.61
C LEU A 168 17.99 -12.04 -6.61
N TYR A 169 17.19 -12.56 -7.55
CA TYR A 169 17.67 -13.48 -8.59
C TYR A 169 18.29 -12.77 -9.82
N GLY A 170 18.18 -11.44 -9.91
CA GLY A 170 18.74 -10.66 -11.01
C GLY A 170 17.89 -10.74 -12.29
N PHE A 171 16.80 -9.98 -12.33
CA PHE A 171 15.82 -10.05 -13.42
C PHE A 171 16.21 -9.33 -14.72
N GLU A 172 17.33 -8.60 -14.75
CA GLU A 172 17.72 -7.71 -15.87
C GLU A 172 17.79 -8.43 -17.22
N ASN A 173 18.24 -9.68 -17.26
CA ASN A 173 18.38 -10.48 -18.49
C ASN A 173 17.28 -11.54 -18.66
N SER A 174 16.20 -11.45 -17.88
CA SER A 174 15.17 -12.49 -17.86
C SER A 174 14.15 -12.35 -18.99
N THR A 175 13.81 -13.48 -19.59
CA THR A 175 12.88 -13.60 -20.70
C THR A 175 11.44 -13.82 -20.22
N VAL A 176 10.47 -13.75 -21.14
CA VAL A 176 9.04 -14.03 -20.83
C VAL A 176 8.82 -15.43 -20.26
N ASN A 177 9.67 -16.40 -20.61
CA ASN A 177 9.53 -17.80 -20.20
C ASN A 177 10.09 -18.08 -18.81
N ASP A 178 10.92 -17.18 -18.28
CA ASP A 178 11.50 -17.34 -16.95
C ASP A 178 10.44 -17.10 -15.88
N TRP A 179 10.62 -17.62 -14.66
CA TRP A 179 9.67 -17.36 -13.58
C TRP A 179 9.81 -15.94 -13.02
N THR A 180 11.01 -15.35 -13.11
CA THR A 180 11.34 -14.01 -12.59
C THR A 180 10.55 -12.92 -13.32
N PHE A 181 10.38 -11.78 -12.66
CA PHE A 181 9.79 -10.60 -13.28
C PHE A 181 10.55 -10.23 -14.57
N SER A 182 9.86 -9.80 -15.62
CA SER A 182 10.47 -9.23 -16.82
C SER A 182 9.53 -8.15 -17.35
N TYR A 183 10.07 -7.04 -17.82
CA TYR A 183 9.28 -5.93 -18.37
C TYR A 183 8.43 -6.35 -19.57
N GLN A 184 8.83 -7.42 -20.27
CA GLN A 184 8.08 -7.97 -21.39
C GLN A 184 6.75 -8.63 -20.97
N LYS A 185 6.60 -9.03 -19.70
CA LYS A 185 5.37 -9.64 -19.17
C LYS A 185 4.29 -8.62 -18.81
N ILE A 186 4.70 -7.40 -18.46
CA ILE A 186 3.80 -6.30 -18.12
C ILE A 186 4.22 -5.12 -19.00
N PRO A 187 3.84 -5.14 -20.29
CA PRO A 187 4.21 -4.07 -21.20
C PRO A 187 3.50 -2.79 -20.81
N ASP A 188 4.23 -1.67 -20.86
CA ASP A 188 3.63 -0.36 -20.69
C ASP A 188 2.59 -0.09 -21.77
N LEU A 189 1.51 0.58 -21.40
CA LEU A 189 0.47 1.03 -22.32
C LEU A 189 1.04 2.16 -23.18
N LEU A 190 1.40 1.82 -24.41
CA LEU A 190 1.88 2.78 -25.41
C LEU A 190 0.68 3.32 -26.20
N PHE A 191 0.43 4.62 -26.08
CA PHE A 191 -0.60 5.29 -26.87
C PHE A 191 0.01 5.87 -28.15
N PRO A 192 -0.61 5.62 -29.32
CA PRO A 192 -0.18 6.28 -30.55
C PRO A 192 -0.59 7.76 -30.54
N LEU A 193 0.31 8.61 -31.03
CA LEU A 193 0.11 10.04 -31.26
C LEU A 193 -0.89 10.34 -32.38
N CYS A 194 -1.19 9.34 -33.21
CA CYS A 194 -2.10 9.44 -34.34
C CYS A 194 -3.38 8.65 -34.08
N GLU A 195 -4.49 9.07 -34.68
CA GLU A 195 -5.79 8.42 -34.51
C GLU A 195 -6.28 7.77 -35.82
N PRO A 196 -6.42 6.44 -35.87
CA PRO A 196 -6.72 5.72 -37.12
C PRO A 196 -8.13 5.99 -37.65
N ARG A 197 -9.03 6.60 -36.86
CA ARG A 197 -10.40 6.94 -37.29
C ARG A 197 -10.49 8.23 -38.09
N PHE A 198 -9.60 9.20 -37.88
CA PHE A 198 -9.71 10.54 -38.47
C PHE A 198 -8.64 10.83 -39.52
N ASP A 199 -7.62 9.97 -39.64
CA ASP A 199 -6.47 10.20 -40.50
C ASP A 199 -6.48 9.37 -41.81
N PHE A 200 -7.62 9.36 -42.51
CA PHE A 200 -7.77 8.63 -43.78
C PHE A 200 -6.93 9.19 -44.93
N ASN A 201 -6.51 10.46 -44.85
CA ASN A 201 -5.81 11.14 -45.94
C ASN A 201 -4.29 11.17 -45.80
N ARG A 202 -3.73 10.97 -44.61
CA ARG A 202 -2.26 11.03 -44.40
C ARG A 202 -1.61 9.67 -44.15
N ASN A 203 -2.40 8.60 -43.93
CA ASN A 203 -1.91 7.25 -43.64
C ASN A 203 -0.85 7.24 -42.51
N GLU A 204 -0.87 8.20 -41.59
CA GLU A 204 0.18 8.29 -40.57
C GLU A 204 0.00 7.18 -39.53
N CYS A 205 -1.21 6.67 -39.34
CA CYS A 205 -1.51 5.64 -38.35
C CYS A 205 -1.80 4.24 -38.91
N LEU A 206 -1.69 4.04 -40.23
CA LEU A 206 -1.97 2.77 -40.88
C LEU A 206 -0.67 2.14 -41.39
N PHE A 207 -0.19 1.10 -40.70
CA PHE A 207 0.91 0.30 -41.24
C PHE A 207 0.36 -0.56 -42.40
N PRO A 208 0.93 -0.46 -43.61
CA PRO A 208 0.45 -1.23 -44.76
C PRO A 208 0.83 -2.72 -44.59
N GLU A 209 -0.01 -3.48 -43.90
CA GLU A 209 0.09 -4.93 -43.80
C GLU A 209 -0.60 -5.57 -45.02
N GLU A 210 0.17 -6.25 -45.88
CA GLU A 210 -0.40 -7.08 -46.96
C GLU A 210 -1.02 -8.38 -46.41
N ASN A 211 -0.35 -9.00 -45.43
CA ASN A 211 -0.77 -10.23 -44.78
C ASN A 211 -0.38 -10.23 -43.30
N TRP A 212 -1.37 -10.38 -42.42
CA TRP A 212 -1.18 -10.38 -40.97
C TRP A 212 -0.39 -11.60 -40.45
N ARG A 213 -0.27 -12.67 -41.26
CA ARG A 213 0.48 -13.89 -40.90
C ARG A 213 1.99 -13.68 -40.88
N ASP A 214 2.49 -12.69 -41.63
CA ASP A 214 3.92 -12.40 -41.74
C ASP A 214 4.42 -11.45 -40.63
N ARG A 215 3.51 -11.07 -39.71
CA ARG A 215 3.79 -10.19 -38.57
C ARG A 215 4.96 -10.65 -37.68
N PRO A 216 5.14 -11.96 -37.38
CA PRO A 216 6.30 -12.41 -36.59
C PRO A 216 7.63 -12.11 -37.28
N GLU A 217 7.67 -12.19 -38.60
CA GLU A 217 8.87 -11.96 -39.41
C GLU A 217 9.16 -10.46 -39.58
N LYS A 218 8.10 -9.63 -39.66
CA LYS A 218 8.18 -8.17 -39.80
C LYS A 218 8.21 -7.40 -38.46
N ILE A 219 8.47 -8.07 -37.34
CA ILE A 219 8.36 -7.43 -36.02
C ILE A 219 9.31 -6.23 -35.83
N ASN A 220 10.49 -6.26 -36.45
CA ASN A 220 11.45 -5.17 -36.41
C ASN A 220 10.99 -3.96 -37.24
N GLU A 221 10.33 -4.20 -38.39
CA GLU A 221 9.75 -3.14 -39.23
C GLU A 221 8.59 -2.46 -38.50
N LEU A 222 7.72 -3.26 -37.89
CA LEU A 222 6.62 -2.78 -37.04
C LEU A 222 7.15 -1.94 -35.88
N LYS A 223 8.17 -2.42 -35.16
CA LYS A 223 8.81 -1.65 -34.08
C LYS A 223 9.32 -0.30 -34.57
N ASN A 224 10.08 -0.28 -35.67
CA ASN A 224 10.62 0.96 -36.24
C ASN A 224 9.53 1.93 -36.72
N TYR A 225 8.46 1.39 -37.30
CA TYR A 225 7.32 2.19 -37.77
C TYR A 225 6.60 2.88 -36.60
N TRP A 226 6.35 2.15 -35.52
CA TRP A 226 5.63 2.67 -34.36
C TRP A 226 6.50 3.51 -33.42
N GLN A 227 7.82 3.31 -33.37
CA GLN A 227 8.73 4.03 -32.47
C GLN A 227 8.65 5.56 -32.59
N LYS A 228 8.35 6.09 -33.79
CA LYS A 228 8.23 7.54 -34.03
C LYS A 228 6.83 8.11 -33.82
N LYS A 229 5.86 7.25 -33.51
CA LYS A 229 4.42 7.57 -33.50
C LYS A 229 3.77 7.30 -32.14
N LEU A 230 4.57 7.09 -31.11
CA LEU A 230 4.13 6.83 -29.74
C LEU A 230 4.47 8.03 -28.85
N ASP A 231 3.65 8.27 -27.83
CA ASP A 231 3.83 9.34 -26.85
C ASP A 231 5.16 9.22 -26.05
N GLN A 232 5.75 8.02 -26.02
CA GLN A 232 7.02 7.73 -25.37
C GLN A 232 7.90 6.83 -26.26
N PRO A 233 9.24 7.01 -26.23
CA PRO A 233 10.15 6.11 -26.94
C PRO A 233 10.04 4.70 -26.35
N ILE A 234 10.03 3.68 -27.20
CA ILE A 234 10.08 2.27 -26.76
C ILE A 234 11.39 2.08 -25.99
N LEU A 235 11.31 1.97 -24.67
CA LEU A 235 12.45 1.60 -23.83
C LEU A 235 12.84 0.16 -24.20
N ILE A 236 14.02 0.02 -24.79
CA ILE A 236 14.62 -1.28 -25.07
C ILE A 236 15.21 -1.77 -23.74
N ILE A 237 14.54 -2.74 -23.13
CA ILE A 237 15.14 -3.63 -22.12
C ILE A 237 15.10 -5.04 -22.71
#